data_AF-A0A179FB93-F1
#
_entry.id   AF-A0A179FB93-F1
#
_cell.length_a   1.000
_cell.length_b   1.000
_cell.length_c   1.000
_cell.angle_alpha   90.00
_cell.angle_beta   90.00
_cell.angle_gamma   90.00
#
_symmetry.space_group_name_H-M   'P 1'
#
loop_
_entity.id
_entity.type
_entity.pdbx_description
1 polymer ?
#
loop_
_entity_poly.entity_id
_entity_poly.type
_entity_poly.pdbx_seq_one_letter_code
_entity_poly.pdbx_strand_id
1 'polypeptide(L)' 'MLKAIPKEYHDTSKGTLKLLWEEEWRAIGITQSLGWEHYEVHEPEPHILLFKRPLNYQAPQ' A
#
# COMPACT_ATOMS: atom_id res chain seq x y z
N MET A 1 2.05 13.10 -7.33
CA MET A 1 2.50 11.75 -6.95
C MET A 1 1.49 10.68 -7.38
N LEU A 2 0.26 10.64 -6.85
CA LEU A 2 -0.75 9.62 -7.25
C LEU A 2 -1.00 9.51 -8.76
N LYS A 3 -1.02 10.62 -9.50
CA LYS A 3 -1.21 10.62 -10.96
C LYS A 3 -0.10 9.93 -11.76
N ALA A 4 1.06 9.70 -11.13
CA ALA A 4 2.20 9.02 -11.76
C ALA A 4 2.23 7.51 -11.49
N ILE A 5 1.34 7.02 -10.61
CA ILE A 5 1.22 5.59 -10.32
C ILE A 5 0.56 4.90 -11.53
N PRO A 6 1.04 3.71 -11.96
CA PRO A 6 0.42 2.93 -13.01
C PRO A 6 -1.08 2.71 -12.79
N LYS A 7 -1.87 2.83 -13.86
CA LYS A 7 -3.35 2.73 -13.79
C LYS A 7 -3.84 1.38 -13.27
N GLU A 8 -3.05 0.32 -13.41
CA GLU A 8 -3.35 -1.04 -12.92
C GLU A 8 -3.35 -1.16 -11.38
N TYR A 9 -2.80 -0.17 -10.67
CA TYR A 9 -2.86 -0.07 -9.21
C TYR A 9 -4.04 0.76 -8.72
N HIS A 10 -4.82 1.36 -9.61
CA HIS A 10 -6.01 2.11 -9.26
C HIS A 10 -7.25 1.23 -9.27
N ASP A 11 -8.10 1.40 -8.26
CA ASP A 11 -9.48 0.93 -8.29
C ASP A 11 -10.32 1.97 -9.05
N THR A 12 -10.80 1.60 -10.24
CA THR A 12 -11.58 2.49 -11.11
C THR A 12 -12.96 2.82 -10.56
N SER A 13 -13.49 2.00 -9.65
CA SER A 13 -14.81 2.23 -9.04
C SER A 13 -14.75 3.25 -7.90
N LYS A 14 -13.63 3.28 -7.16
CA LYS A 14 -13.47 4.09 -5.95
C LYS A 14 -12.58 5.32 -6.13
N GLY A 15 -11.77 5.38 -7.18
CA GLY A 15 -10.81 6.48 -7.39
C GLY A 15 -9.61 6.45 -6.44
N THR A 16 -9.39 5.31 -5.78
CA THR A 16 -8.32 5.04 -4.83
C THR A 16 -7.31 4.06 -5.42
N LEU A 17 -6.29 3.69 -4.64
CA LEU A 17 -5.46 2.54 -4.95
C LEU A 17 -6.17 1.25 -4.53
N LYS A 18 -5.94 0.16 -5.27
CA LYS A 18 -6.29 -1.19 -4.82
C LYS A 18 -5.40 -1.60 -3.62
N LEU A 19 -5.72 -2.70 -2.95
CA LEU A 19 -4.80 -3.29 -2.00
C LEU A 19 -3.53 -3.74 -2.72
N LEU A 20 -2.37 -3.39 -2.14
CA LEU A 20 -1.07 -3.57 -2.76
C LEU A 20 -0.26 -4.60 -1.97
N TRP A 21 0.34 -5.54 -2.69
CA TRP A 21 1.31 -6.48 -2.12
C TRP A 21 2.62 -5.75 -1.79
N GLU A 22 3.48 -6.37 -0.97
CA GLU A 22 4.75 -5.75 -0.54
C GLU A 22 5.62 -5.31 -1.71
N GLU A 23 5.73 -6.15 -2.73
CA GLU A 23 6.48 -5.83 -3.94
C GLU A 23 5.88 -4.64 -4.71
N GLU A 24 4.55 -4.54 -4.78
CA GLU A 24 3.85 -3.46 -5.49
C GLU A 24 4.02 -2.11 -4.78
N TRP A 25 3.81 -2.05 -3.46
CA TRP A 25 3.95 -0.78 -2.74
C TRP A 25 5.43 -0.33 -2.65
N ARG A 26 6.38 -1.26 -2.59
CA ARG A 26 7.81 -0.93 -2.70
C ARG A 26 8.16 -0.41 -4.09
N ALA A 27 7.61 -0.99 -5.15
CA ALA A 27 7.86 -0.58 -6.53
C ALA A 27 7.39 0.86 -6.81
N ILE A 28 6.34 1.34 -6.14
CA ILE A 28 5.88 2.75 -6.24
C ILE A 28 6.67 3.71 -5.32
N GLY A 29 7.74 3.23 -4.69
CA GLY A 29 8.69 4.05 -3.93
C GLY A 29 8.37 4.21 -2.44
N ILE A 30 7.43 3.45 -1.89
CA ILE A 30 7.18 3.45 -0.44
C ILE A 30 8.29 2.63 0.23
N THR A 31 9.00 3.26 1.17
CA THR A 31 10.09 2.63 1.92
C THR A 31 9.71 2.51 3.39
N GLN A 32 9.54 1.27 3.86
CA GLN A 32 9.27 0.94 5.26
C GLN A 32 10.08 -0.30 5.68
N SER A 33 10.16 -0.55 6.99
CA SER A 33 10.73 -1.80 7.53
C SER A 33 9.97 -3.04 7.02
N LEU A 34 10.51 -4.23 7.22
CA LEU A 34 9.81 -5.47 6.85
C LEU A 34 8.56 -5.73 7.71
N GLY A 35 7.63 -6.51 7.15
CA GLY A 35 6.45 -7.03 7.84
C GLY A 35 5.20 -6.15 7.79
N TRP A 36 5.21 -5.07 7.01
CA TRP A 36 4.04 -4.22 6.84
C TRP A 36 3.14 -4.70 5.70
N GLU A 37 1.85 -4.79 5.99
CA GLU A 37 0.80 -5.15 5.04
C GLU A 37 -0.09 -3.94 4.77
N HIS A 38 -0.28 -3.57 3.51
CA HIS A 38 -1.30 -2.62 3.10
C HIS A 38 -2.67 -3.31 3.18
N TYR A 39 -3.49 -2.94 4.17
CA TYR A 39 -4.63 -3.78 4.55
C TYR A 39 -6.00 -3.17 4.26
N GLU A 40 -6.08 -1.85 4.08
CA GLU A 40 -7.35 -1.16 3.87
C GLU A 40 -7.12 0.14 3.08
N VAL A 41 -8.17 0.56 2.39
CA VAL A 41 -8.18 1.76 1.56
C VAL A 41 -9.01 2.83 2.23
N HIS A 42 -8.43 4.01 2.40
CA HIS A 42 -9.14 5.17 2.93
C HIS A 42 -9.77 5.98 1.79
N GLU A 43 -11.05 5.74 1.50
CA GLU A 43 -11.76 6.36 0.36
C GLU A 43 -11.78 7.90 0.36
N PRO A 44 -12.00 8.60 1.49
CA PRO A 44 -12.06 10.06 1.49
C PRO A 44 -10.76 10.73 0.99
N GLU A 45 -9.60 10.12 1.25
CA GLU A 45 -8.30 10.68 0.89
C GLU A 45 -7.41 9.61 0.24
N PRO A 46 -7.41 9.48 -1.11
CA PRO A 46 -6.74 8.38 -1.82
C PRO A 46 -5.22 8.37 -1.70
N HIS A 47 -4.63 9.41 -1.10
CA HIS A 47 -3.21 9.52 -0.84
C HIS A 47 -2.81 9.02 0.56
N ILE A 48 -3.79 8.63 1.39
CA ILE A 48 -3.59 7.98 2.67
C ILE A 48 -3.60 6.46 2.45
N LEU A 49 -2.55 5.80 2.96
CA LEU A 49 -2.38 4.35 2.88
C LEU A 49 -2.31 3.76 4.28
N LEU A 50 -3.10 2.71 4.53
CA LEU A 50 -3.21 2.09 5.84
C LEU A 50 -2.38 0.81 5.90
N PHE A 51 -1.41 0.78 6.80
CA PHE A 51 -0.53 -0.37 7.01
C PHE A 51 -0.74 -1.00 8.39
N LYS A 52 -0.63 -2.32 8.46
CA LYS A 52 -0.61 -3.09 9.72
C LYS A 52 0.58 -4.04 9.74
N ARG A 53 1.04 -4.39 10.94
CA ARG A 53 2.10 -5.39 11.16
C ARG A 53 1.75 -6.23 12.39
N PRO A 54 1.99 -7.55 12.38
CA PRO A 54 1.80 -8.38 13.58
C PRO A 54 2.65 -7.88 14.76
N LEU A 55 2.07 -7.90 15.97
CA LEU A 55 2.77 -7.46 17.19
C LEU A 55 4.01 -8.32 17.50
N ASN A 56 3.92 -9.62 17.20
CA ASN A 56 4.98 -10.60 17.37
C ASN A 56 5.80 -10.82 16.09
N TYR A 57 5.82 -9.85 15.17
CA TYR A 57 6.58 -9.97 13.93
C TYR A 57 8.07 -10.18 14.21
N GLN A 58 8.64 -11.22 13.63
CA GLN A 58 10.06 -11.49 13.62
C GLN A 58 10.55 -11.38 12.18
N ALA A 59 11.50 -10.48 11.94
CA ALA A 59 12.12 -10.39 10.63
C ALA A 59 12.84 -11.71 10.32
N PRO A 60 12.76 -12.22 9.08
CA PRO A 60 13.60 -13.32 8.65
C PRO A 60 15.07 -12.94 8.86
N GLN A 61 15.86 -13.87 9.38
CA GLN A 61 17.30 -13.70 9.61
C GLN A 61 18.09 -13.76 8.31
#